data_AF-A0A4W5MTZ5-F1
#
_entry.id   AF-A0A4W5MTZ5-F1
#
_cell.length_a   1.000
_cell.length_b   1.000
_cell.length_c   1.000
_cell.angle_alpha   90.00
_cell.angle_beta   90.00
_cell.angle_gamma   90.00
#
_symmetry.space_group_name_H-M   'P 1'
#
loop_
_entity.id
_entity.type
_entity.pdbx_description
1 polymer ?
#
loop_
_entity_poly.entity_id
_entity_poly.type
_entity_poly.pdbx_seq_one_letter_code
_entity_poly.pdbx_strand_id
1 'polypeptide(L)'
;MVDVLNMSLFFILSRFLDNEFFFLDNDTKISKVAPNSWKKVPTSTFVLFFRVKFFVHDIALLLHKLTRHQYYLQLRKDILEDRLSCHEETGLYLGALALQAEYGDCMPEVYGRNYYRPDQYVAKSVMEKIALPYLKEELLRLHANNSTMSTDESELEFLKVT
;
A
#
# COMPACT_ATOMS: atom_id res chain seq x y z
N MET A 1 18.88 5.95 14.72
CA MET A 1 20.02 6.22 13.81
C MET A 1 20.21 5.07 12.81
N VAL A 2 20.10 3.81 13.25
CA VAL A 2 20.17 2.62 12.37
C VAL A 2 18.94 2.52 11.42
N ASP A 3 17.74 2.86 11.89
CA ASP A 3 16.53 2.77 11.05
C ASP A 3 16.51 3.72 9.85
N VAL A 4 17.11 4.91 9.99
CA VAL A 4 17.18 5.91 8.90
C VAL A 4 18.11 5.44 7.77
N LEU A 5 19.19 4.74 8.13
CA LEU A 5 20.17 4.23 7.17
C LEU A 5 19.60 3.12 6.29
N ASN A 6 18.68 2.30 6.84
CA ASN A 6 18.04 1.24 6.06
C ASN A 6 16.94 1.79 5.15
N MET A 7 16.18 2.80 5.62
CA MET A 7 15.17 3.47 4.78
C MET A 7 15.80 4.19 3.57
N SER A 8 17.01 4.75 3.70
CA SER A 8 17.69 5.40 2.56
C SER A 8 18.09 4.46 1.42
N LEU A 9 18.16 3.14 1.67
CA LEU A 9 18.44 2.16 0.62
C LEU A 9 17.21 1.91 -0.26
N PHE A 10 16.04 1.88 0.38
CA PHE A 10 14.81 1.41 -0.25
C PHE A 10 13.88 2.54 -0.70
N PHE A 11 13.94 3.71 -0.06
CA PHE A 11 13.00 4.79 -0.31
C PHE A 11 13.68 6.03 -0.88
N ILE A 12 12.96 6.75 -1.74
CA ILE A 12 13.43 7.97 -2.38
C ILE A 12 12.27 8.93 -2.63
N LEU A 13 12.57 10.23 -2.75
CA LEU A 13 11.56 11.22 -3.10
C LEU A 13 11.20 11.10 -4.57
N SER A 14 9.94 11.37 -4.89
CA SER A 14 9.42 11.38 -6.24
C SER A 14 8.41 12.51 -6.46
N ARG A 15 8.28 12.94 -7.70
CA ARG A 15 7.19 13.81 -8.16
C ARG A 15 6.15 12.99 -8.89
N PHE A 16 4.89 13.39 -8.75
CA PHE A 16 3.80 12.84 -9.54
C PHE A 16 3.45 13.81 -10.67
N LEU A 17 3.62 13.38 -11.91
CA LEU A 17 3.35 14.16 -13.13
C LEU A 17 2.75 13.22 -14.17
N ASP A 18 1.73 13.67 -14.90
CA ASP A 18 1.13 12.92 -16.02
C ASP A 18 0.80 11.44 -15.71
N ASN A 19 0.29 11.20 -14.49
CA ASN A 19 -0.01 9.87 -13.97
C ASN A 19 1.21 8.94 -13.85
N GLU A 20 2.40 9.48 -13.61
CA GLU A 20 3.63 8.72 -13.37
C GLU A 20 4.46 9.32 -12.23
N PHE A 21 5.24 8.45 -11.56
CA PHE A 21 6.17 8.87 -10.51
C PHE A 21 7.59 9.00 -11.07
N PHE A 22 8.15 10.20 -10.92
CA PHE A 22 9.53 10.51 -11.30
C PHE A 22 10.38 10.61 -10.04
N PHE A 23 11.23 9.60 -9.82
CA PHE A 23 12.15 9.56 -8.69
C PHE A 23 13.25 10.62 -8.83
N LEU A 24 13.62 11.22 -7.69
CA LEU A 24 14.63 12.26 -7.60
C LEU A 24 15.95 11.66 -7.14
N ASP A 25 17.08 12.07 -7.74
CA ASP A 25 18.39 11.71 -7.20
C ASP A 25 18.60 12.36 -5.82
N ASN A 26 19.39 11.71 -4.95
CA ASN A 26 19.62 12.16 -3.57
C ASN A 26 20.24 13.57 -3.48
N ASP A 27 20.95 14.02 -4.52
CA ASP A 27 21.57 15.34 -4.63
C ASP A 27 20.69 16.36 -5.38
N THR A 28 19.48 15.97 -5.79
CA THR A 28 18.54 16.87 -6.47
C THR A 28 18.10 18.00 -5.55
N LYS A 29 18.49 19.24 -5.90
CA LYS A 29 18.00 20.44 -5.20
C LYS A 29 16.48 20.54 -5.35
N ILE A 30 15.76 20.66 -4.22
CA ILE A 30 14.29 20.83 -4.17
C ILE A 30 13.82 22.01 -5.04
N SER A 31 14.60 23.09 -5.12
CA SER A 31 14.31 24.25 -5.97
C SER A 31 14.30 23.96 -7.49
N LYS A 32 14.97 22.89 -7.95
CA LYS A 32 14.93 22.45 -9.36
C LYS A 32 13.63 21.75 -9.72
N VAL A 33 12.97 21.14 -8.73
CA VAL A 33 11.79 20.31 -8.94
C VAL A 33 10.49 21.01 -8.53
N ALA A 34 10.62 22.14 -7.82
CA ALA A 34 9.52 23.00 -7.44
C ALA A 34 8.83 23.67 -8.65
N PRO A 35 7.56 24.06 -8.52
CA PRO A 35 6.85 24.80 -9.56
C PRO A 35 7.50 26.14 -9.89
N ASN A 36 7.30 26.63 -11.12
CA ASN A 36 7.85 27.93 -11.56
C ASN A 36 7.41 29.11 -10.67
N SER A 37 6.24 29.00 -10.03
CA SER A 37 5.72 30.00 -9.08
C SER A 37 6.65 30.22 -7.89
N TRP A 38 7.42 29.21 -7.48
CA TRP A 38 8.31 29.29 -6.31
C TRP A 38 9.43 30.32 -6.47
N LYS A 39 9.85 30.60 -7.70
CA LYS A 39 10.84 31.64 -8.00
C LYS A 39 10.29 33.05 -7.81
N LYS A 40 8.96 33.23 -7.93
CA LYS A 40 8.28 34.53 -7.91
C LYS A 40 7.59 34.80 -6.57
N VAL A 41 7.01 33.75 -5.99
CA VAL A 41 6.25 33.80 -4.74
C VAL A 41 6.69 32.59 -3.90
N PRO A 42 7.62 32.77 -2.95
CA PRO A 42 8.17 31.67 -2.14
C PRO A 42 7.16 30.94 -1.23
N THR A 43 5.89 31.35 -1.23
CA THR A 43 4.84 30.75 -0.39
C THR A 43 4.06 29.64 -1.08
N SER A 44 4.25 29.39 -2.40
CA SER A 44 3.49 28.32 -3.08
C SER A 44 3.96 26.93 -2.62
N THR A 45 3.11 26.11 -2.02
CA THR A 45 3.49 24.74 -1.63
C THR A 45 3.45 23.79 -2.82
N PHE A 46 4.21 22.69 -2.76
CA PHE A 46 4.10 21.57 -3.69
C PHE A 46 4.37 20.25 -2.97
N VAL A 47 3.93 19.14 -3.57
CA VAL A 47 3.97 17.82 -2.95
C VAL A 47 5.10 16.99 -3.57
N LEU A 48 5.88 16.36 -2.71
CA LEU A 48 6.78 15.25 -3.05
C LEU A 48 6.28 14.00 -2.34
N PHE A 49 6.44 12.86 -3.00
CA PHE A 49 6.05 11.56 -2.47
C PHE A 49 7.29 10.79 -2.06
N PHE A 50 7.34 10.32 -0.83
CA PHE A 50 8.36 9.39 -0.37
C PHE A 50 7.92 7.97 -0.75
N ARG A 51 8.69 7.31 -1.61
CA ARG A 51 8.28 6.04 -2.22
C ARG A 51 9.42 5.03 -2.24
N VAL A 52 9.07 3.75 -2.15
CA VAL A 52 9.95 2.61 -2.47
C VAL A 52 10.48 2.77 -3.89
N LYS A 53 11.81 2.74 -4.00
CA LYS A 53 12.59 2.85 -5.24
C LYS A 53 12.78 1.50 -5.91
N PHE A 54 13.03 0.46 -5.11
CA PHE A 54 13.29 -0.89 -5.59
C PHE A 54 12.49 -1.89 -4.76
N PHE A 55 11.65 -2.69 -5.43
CA PHE A 55 11.07 -3.86 -4.79
C PHE A 55 12.13 -4.96 -4.68
N VAL A 56 12.29 -5.49 -3.47
CA VAL A 56 13.22 -6.60 -3.24
C VAL A 56 12.57 -7.89 -3.71
N HIS A 57 13.35 -8.77 -4.34
CA HIS A 57 12.86 -10.10 -4.73
C HIS A 57 12.65 -11.02 -3.52
N ASP A 58 13.42 -10.80 -2.45
CA ASP A 58 13.32 -11.57 -1.22
C ASP A 58 12.89 -10.67 -0.06
N ILE A 59 11.64 -10.85 0.39
CA ILE A 59 11.05 -10.10 1.50
C ILE A 59 11.80 -10.35 2.82
N ALA A 60 12.54 -11.46 2.95
CA ALA A 60 13.39 -11.70 4.12
C ALA A 60 14.50 -10.64 4.29
N LEU A 61 14.84 -9.91 3.23
CA LEU A 61 15.77 -8.78 3.29
C LEU A 61 15.19 -7.56 4.02
N LEU A 62 13.86 -7.47 4.15
CA LEU A 62 13.18 -6.41 4.89
C LEU A 62 13.17 -6.74 6.39
N LEU A 63 14.33 -6.67 7.03
CA LEU A 63 14.52 -7.09 8.43
C LEU A 63 13.73 -6.23 9.43
N HIS A 64 13.56 -4.93 9.14
CA HIS A 64 12.92 -3.99 10.07
C HIS A 64 11.42 -3.91 9.84
N LYS A 65 10.64 -4.01 10.94
CA LYS A 65 9.18 -3.88 10.94
C LYS A 65 8.70 -2.60 10.27
N LEU A 66 9.33 -1.45 10.56
CA LEU A 66 8.94 -0.17 9.98
C LEU A 66 9.12 -0.14 8.45
N THR A 67 10.19 -0.75 7.95
CA THR A 67 10.44 -0.87 6.51
C THR A 67 9.39 -1.74 5.85
N ARG A 68 9.08 -2.92 6.42
CA ARG A 68 7.99 -3.80 5.94
C ARG A 68 6.65 -3.08 5.91
N HIS A 69 6.31 -2.38 6.97
CA HIS A 69 5.08 -1.61 7.06
C HIS A 69 4.97 -0.57 5.93
N GLN A 70 6.04 0.19 5.67
CA GLN A 70 6.04 1.17 4.58
C GLN A 70 5.98 0.53 3.19
N TYR A 71 6.60 -0.63 2.99
CA TYR A 71 6.44 -1.43 1.75
C TYR A 71 4.99 -1.88 1.57
N TYR A 72 4.37 -2.40 2.63
CA TYR A 72 2.98 -2.86 2.62
C TYR A 72 2.05 -1.71 2.24
N LEU A 73 2.18 -0.55 2.88
CA LEU A 73 1.36 0.61 2.57
C LEU A 73 1.49 1.07 1.12
N GLN A 74 2.70 1.06 0.57
CA GLN A 74 2.92 1.44 -0.81
C GLN A 74 2.31 0.44 -1.80
N LEU A 75 2.56 -0.86 -1.62
CA LEU A 75 2.01 -1.90 -2.51
C LEU A 75 0.49 -1.96 -2.43
N ARG A 76 -0.08 -1.91 -1.22
CA ARG A 76 -1.54 -1.83 -1.03
C ARG A 76 -2.12 -0.65 -1.80
N LYS A 77 -1.50 0.52 -1.69
CA LYS A 77 -1.95 1.72 -2.42
C LYS A 77 -1.85 1.53 -3.93
N ASP A 78 -0.73 1.01 -4.42
CA ASP A 78 -0.52 0.79 -5.85
C ASP A 78 -1.50 -0.22 -6.44
N ILE A 79 -1.88 -1.26 -5.69
CA ILE A 79 -2.91 -2.22 -6.10
C ILE A 79 -4.30 -1.56 -6.09
N LEU A 80 -4.68 -0.86 -5.02
CA LEU A 80 -5.98 -0.19 -4.93
C LEU A 80 -6.20 0.88 -6.01
N GLU A 81 -5.12 1.57 -6.39
CA GLU A 81 -5.13 2.58 -7.46
C GLU A 81 -4.92 1.99 -8.87
N ASP A 82 -4.97 0.65 -9.02
CA ASP A 82 -4.77 -0.06 -10.29
C ASP A 82 -3.41 0.24 -10.98
N ARG A 83 -2.42 0.69 -10.20
CA ARG A 83 -1.01 0.89 -10.66
C ARG A 83 -0.24 -0.42 -10.69
N LEU A 84 -0.65 -1.39 -9.87
CA LEU A 84 -0.16 -2.76 -9.88
C LEU A 84 -1.37 -3.69 -10.05
N SER A 85 -1.47 -4.33 -11.23
CA SER A 85 -2.56 -5.27 -11.51
C SER A 85 -2.34 -6.59 -10.79
N CYS A 86 -3.41 -7.18 -10.27
CA CYS A 86 -3.43 -8.54 -9.74
C CYS A 86 -4.61 -9.33 -10.31
N HIS A 87 -4.52 -10.65 -10.24
CA HIS A 87 -5.65 -11.53 -10.53
C HIS A 87 -6.73 -11.40 -9.46
N GLU A 88 -7.95 -11.76 -9.80
CA GLU A 88 -9.15 -11.56 -8.98
C GLU A 88 -9.02 -12.23 -7.61
N GLU A 89 -8.60 -13.50 -7.59
CA GLU A 89 -8.39 -14.28 -6.36
C GLU A 89 -7.28 -13.67 -5.49
N THR A 90 -6.18 -13.25 -6.11
CA THR A 90 -5.08 -12.57 -5.42
C THR A 90 -5.54 -11.25 -4.82
N GLY A 91 -6.28 -10.43 -5.57
CA GLY A 91 -6.79 -9.15 -5.09
C GLY A 91 -7.75 -9.29 -3.91
N LEU A 92 -8.61 -10.31 -3.93
CA LEU A 92 -9.47 -10.65 -2.79
C LEU A 92 -8.66 -11.07 -1.56
N TYR A 93 -7.66 -11.93 -1.73
CA TYR A 93 -6.83 -12.39 -0.63
C TYR A 93 -5.99 -11.26 -0.01
N LEU A 94 -5.39 -10.41 -0.84
CA LEU A 94 -4.69 -9.21 -0.41
C LEU A 94 -5.62 -8.24 0.34
N GLY A 95 -6.85 -8.06 -0.13
CA GLY A 95 -7.88 -7.29 0.57
C GLY A 95 -8.21 -7.85 1.95
N ALA A 96 -8.30 -9.18 2.07
CA ALA A 96 -8.53 -9.85 3.35
C ALA A 96 -7.35 -9.76 4.33
N LEU A 97 -6.11 -9.81 3.83
CA LEU A 97 -4.91 -9.56 4.64
C LEU A 97 -4.87 -8.10 5.13
N ALA A 98 -5.26 -7.15 4.28
CA ALA A 98 -5.37 -5.74 4.68
C ALA A 98 -6.46 -5.51 5.74
N LEU A 99 -7.59 -6.22 5.66
CA LEU A 99 -8.62 -6.21 6.70
C LEU A 99 -8.06 -6.75 8.03
N GLN A 100 -7.37 -7.89 8.02
CA GLN A 100 -6.76 -8.48 9.22
C GLN A 100 -5.71 -7.55 9.82
N ALA A 101 -4.90 -6.88 9.00
CA ALA A 101 -3.90 -5.93 9.47
C ALA A 101 -4.53 -4.71 10.18
N GLU A 102 -5.69 -4.24 9.70
CA GLU A 102 -6.36 -3.02 10.18
C GLU A 102 -7.33 -3.27 11.35
N TYR A 103 -8.09 -4.36 11.30
CA TYR A 103 -9.14 -4.68 12.27
C TYR A 103 -8.80 -5.81 13.25
N GLY A 104 -7.74 -6.58 12.99
CA GLY A 104 -7.52 -7.85 13.68
C GLY A 104 -8.58 -8.87 13.28
N ASP A 105 -8.88 -9.82 14.17
CA ASP A 105 -9.77 -10.94 13.85
C ASP A 105 -11.18 -10.51 13.43
N CYS A 106 -11.72 -11.23 12.45
CA CYS A 106 -13.08 -11.02 11.96
C CYS A 106 -14.13 -11.34 13.04
N MET A 107 -14.85 -10.31 13.51
CA MET A 107 -15.89 -10.41 14.56
C MET A 107 -17.27 -9.93 14.05
N PRO A 108 -17.91 -10.64 13.10
CA PRO A 108 -19.15 -10.21 12.47
C PRO A 108 -20.35 -10.18 13.44
N GLU A 109 -20.30 -10.94 14.53
CA GLU A 109 -21.30 -10.93 15.61
C GLU A 109 -21.28 -9.63 16.43
N VAL A 110 -20.14 -8.93 16.47
CA VAL A 110 -19.99 -7.66 17.20
C VAL A 110 -20.19 -6.46 16.29
N TYR A 111 -19.57 -6.46 15.11
CA TYR A 111 -19.56 -5.30 14.21
C TYR A 111 -20.55 -5.43 13.03
N GLY A 112 -21.30 -6.52 12.96
CA GLY A 112 -22.13 -6.87 11.81
C GLY A 112 -21.28 -7.32 10.61
N ARG A 113 -21.92 -7.53 9.45
CA ARG A 113 -21.22 -7.94 8.22
C ARG A 113 -20.77 -6.78 7.31
N ASN A 114 -21.02 -5.54 7.71
CA ASN A 114 -20.74 -4.33 6.92
C ASN A 114 -19.75 -3.37 7.59
N TYR A 115 -18.84 -3.89 8.42
CA TYR A 115 -17.84 -3.06 9.14
C TYR A 115 -16.74 -2.48 8.23
N TYR A 116 -16.70 -2.90 6.96
CA TYR A 116 -15.74 -2.42 5.98
C TYR A 116 -16.43 -2.09 4.65
N ARG A 117 -15.78 -1.25 3.83
CA ARG A 117 -16.22 -0.93 2.47
C ARG A 117 -15.29 -1.62 1.47
N PRO A 118 -15.80 -2.52 0.59
CA PRO A 118 -14.93 -3.28 -0.32
C PRO A 118 -14.01 -2.43 -1.20
N ASP A 119 -14.45 -1.24 -1.62
CA ASP A 119 -13.65 -0.31 -2.44
C ASP A 119 -12.42 0.28 -1.72
N GLN A 120 -12.28 0.04 -0.41
CA GLN A 120 -11.09 0.41 0.37
C GLN A 120 -10.07 -0.74 0.50
N TYR A 121 -10.43 -1.94 0.02
CA TYR A 121 -9.63 -3.17 0.17
C TYR A 121 -9.40 -3.91 -1.13
N VAL A 122 -10.25 -3.72 -2.14
CA VAL A 122 -10.15 -4.38 -3.44
C VAL A 122 -10.13 -3.34 -4.56
N ALA A 123 -9.20 -3.52 -5.50
CA ALA A 123 -9.03 -2.64 -6.65
C ALA A 123 -10.30 -2.59 -7.52
N LYS A 124 -10.56 -1.43 -8.13
CA LYS A 124 -11.76 -1.23 -8.95
C LYS A 124 -11.80 -2.22 -10.12
N SER A 125 -10.66 -2.46 -10.77
CA SER A 125 -10.57 -3.43 -11.89
C SER A 125 -10.95 -4.87 -11.50
N VAL A 126 -10.72 -5.28 -10.25
CA VAL A 126 -11.12 -6.58 -9.72
C VAL A 126 -12.61 -6.57 -9.36
N MET A 127 -13.09 -5.51 -8.70
CA MET A 127 -14.50 -5.37 -8.35
C MET A 127 -15.43 -5.39 -9.57
N GLU A 128 -14.99 -4.85 -10.71
CA GLU A 128 -15.78 -4.82 -11.94
C GLU A 128 -16.01 -6.21 -12.56
N LYS A 129 -15.19 -7.21 -12.20
CA LYS A 129 -15.26 -8.57 -12.73
C LYS A 129 -16.05 -9.55 -11.86
N ILE A 130 -16.38 -9.14 -10.63
CA ILE A 130 -16.98 -10.01 -9.61
C ILE A 130 -18.30 -9.40 -9.14
N ALA A 131 -19.35 -10.21 -9.03
CA ALA A 131 -20.61 -9.75 -8.47
C ALA A 131 -20.43 -9.29 -7.01
N LEU A 132 -20.85 -8.07 -6.68
CA LEU A 132 -20.64 -7.46 -5.36
C LEU A 132 -21.10 -8.32 -4.16
N PRO A 133 -22.24 -9.04 -4.21
CA PRO A 133 -22.64 -9.92 -3.12
C PRO A 133 -21.62 -11.04 -2.85
N TYR A 134 -21.15 -11.70 -3.92
CA TYR A 134 -20.13 -12.75 -3.83
C TYR A 134 -18.80 -12.18 -3.33
N LEU A 135 -18.38 -11.03 -3.85
CA LEU A 135 -17.15 -10.35 -3.42
C LEU A 135 -17.12 -10.08 -1.91
N LYS A 136 -18.23 -9.56 -1.35
CA LYS A 136 -18.34 -9.27 0.09
C LYS A 136 -18.31 -10.54 0.94
N GLU A 137 -18.99 -11.58 0.50
CA GLU A 137 -19.00 -12.86 1.20
C GLU A 137 -17.62 -13.51 1.19
N GLU A 138 -16.94 -13.49 0.04
CA GLU A 138 -15.62 -14.07 -0.12
C GLU A 138 -14.54 -13.30 0.67
N LEU A 139 -14.58 -11.96 0.67
CA LEU A 139 -13.71 -11.15 1.53
C LEU A 139 -13.91 -11.46 3.01
N LEU A 140 -15.15 -11.58 3.47
CA LEU A 140 -15.45 -11.95 4.86
C LEU A 140 -14.92 -13.34 5.21
N ARG A 141 -15.09 -14.30 4.31
CA ARG A 141 -14.60 -15.68 4.47
C ARG A 141 -13.08 -15.71 4.56
N LEU A 142 -12.39 -15.02 3.65
CA LEU A 142 -10.92 -14.94 3.64
C LEU A 142 -10.39 -14.20 4.87
N HIS A 143 -11.04 -13.13 5.31
CA HIS A 143 -10.65 -12.43 6.54
C HIS A 143 -10.79 -13.35 7.77
N ALA A 144 -11.88 -14.11 7.87
CA ALA A 144 -12.05 -15.08 8.94
C ALA A 144 -10.98 -16.20 8.93
N ASN A 145 -10.50 -16.61 7.75
CA ASN A 145 -9.43 -17.62 7.64
C ASN A 145 -8.07 -17.12 8.15
N ASN A 146 -7.87 -15.79 8.18
CA ASN A 146 -6.63 -15.17 8.66
C ASN A 146 -6.64 -14.94 10.18
N SER A 147 -7.64 -15.47 10.91
CA SER A 147 -7.76 -15.33 12.35
C SER A 147 -6.45 -15.65 13.07
N THR A 148 -6.17 -14.95 14.16
CA THR A 148 -4.96 -15.04 14.99
C THR A 148 -3.69 -14.45 14.39
N MET A 149 -3.68 -14.08 13.10
CA MET A 149 -2.56 -13.35 12.52
C MET A 149 -2.49 -11.95 13.13
N SER A 150 -1.32 -11.61 13.66
CA SER A 150 -1.03 -10.24 14.08
C SER A 150 -0.99 -9.27 12.89
N THR A 151 -1.03 -7.97 13.17
CA THR A 151 -0.83 -6.94 12.14
C THR A 151 0.47 -7.17 11.35
N ASP A 152 1.57 -7.48 12.04
CA ASP A 152 2.89 -7.65 11.41
C ASP A 152 2.95 -8.88 10.50
N GLU A 153 2.31 -9.98 10.91
CA GLU A 153 2.23 -11.20 10.11
C GLU A 153 1.33 -10.99 8.90
N SER A 154 0.23 -10.26 9.05
CA SER A 154 -0.68 -9.91 7.95
C SER A 154 0.01 -9.04 6.90
N GLU A 155 0.75 -8.01 7.34
CA GLU A 155 1.55 -7.18 6.45
C GLU A 155 2.67 -7.99 5.78
N LEU A 156 3.36 -8.86 6.52
CA LEU A 156 4.41 -9.69 5.97
C LEU A 156 3.87 -10.67 4.91
N GLU A 157 2.71 -11.28 5.16
CA GLU A 157 2.09 -12.21 4.22
C GLU A 157 1.60 -11.46 2.96
N PHE A 158 1.03 -10.27 3.13
CA PHE A 158 0.66 -9.40 2.01
C PHE A 158 1.84 -9.16 1.08
N LEU A 159 3.02 -8.87 1.65
CA LEU A 159 4.25 -8.63 0.90
C LEU A 159 4.78 -9.87 0.16
N LYS A 160 4.54 -11.09 0.65
CA LYS A 160 4.98 -12.32 -0.03
C LYS A 160 4.07 -12.71 -1.20
N VAL A 161 2.79 -12.34 -1.11
CA VAL A 161 1.77 -12.67 -2.11
C VAL A 161 1.78 -11.72 -3.30
N THR A 162 2.23 -10.47 -3.07
CA THR A 162 2.34 -9.42 -4.11
C THR A 162 3.54 -9.64 -5.02
#